data_AF-A0A9E3RVV4-F1
#
_entry.id   AF-A0A9E3RVV4-F1
#
_cell.length_a   1.000
_cell.length_b   1.000
_cell.length_c   1.000
_cell.angle_alpha   90.00
_cell.angle_beta   90.00
_cell.angle_gamma   90.00
#
_symmetry.space_group_name_H-M   'P 1'
#
loop_
_entity.id
_entity.type
_entity.pdbx_description
1 polymer ?
#
loop_
_entity_poly.entity_id
_entity_poly.type
_entity_poly.pdbx_seq_one_letter_code
_entity_poly.pdbx_strand_id
1 'polypeptide(L)'
;MRAGHHSTNGGQQCVIIFSLTMDERKTKQLGKSIPPDTGIVLVDHGSKLEAANLMLEEVAKSFAEAMGGAIVEPAHMELAEPTIAQAFEACIERGARRIVVQPYFLSPGRHSRVDIPRITAEAAARFEGIAYVVGEPLGVDANMNAIILRRILEAMD
;
A
#
# COMPACT_ATOMS: atom_id res chain seq x y z
N MET A 1 16.47 23.91 -60.96
CA MET A 1 16.06 22.88 -61.94
C MET A 1 15.65 21.62 -61.20
N ARG A 2 14.51 21.04 -61.60
CA ARG A 2 13.86 19.72 -61.34
C ARG A 2 14.81 18.53 -60.99
N ALA A 3 14.40 17.39 -60.41
CA ALA A 3 13.10 16.74 -60.09
C ALA A 3 13.32 15.57 -59.09
N GLY A 4 12.33 15.21 -58.27
CA GLY A 4 11.59 13.91 -58.36
C GLY A 4 11.91 13.02 -57.13
N HIS A 5 11.08 12.14 -56.58
CA HIS A 5 9.78 11.57 -56.93
C HIS A 5 9.16 10.95 -55.64
N HIS A 6 7.84 10.90 -55.53
CA HIS A 6 7.10 10.09 -54.54
C HIS A 6 7.17 8.59 -54.87
N SER A 7 7.05 7.69 -53.88
CA SER A 7 5.88 6.79 -53.70
C SER A 7 6.10 5.62 -52.71
N THR A 8 5.23 5.59 -51.68
CA THR A 8 4.42 4.48 -51.09
C THR A 8 5.00 3.14 -50.57
N ASN A 9 4.65 2.90 -49.29
CA ASN A 9 4.03 1.73 -48.62
C ASN A 9 4.71 0.36 -48.55
N GLY A 10 4.76 -0.14 -47.30
CA GLY A 10 4.39 -1.51 -46.97
C GLY A 10 5.39 -2.27 -46.10
N GLY A 11 5.00 -2.62 -44.86
CA GLY A 11 5.64 -3.71 -44.12
C GLY A 11 5.98 -3.39 -42.66
N GLN A 12 5.18 -3.91 -41.75
CA GLN A 12 5.43 -3.97 -40.31
C GLN A 12 6.74 -4.71 -40.00
N GLN A 13 7.49 -4.22 -39.01
CA GLN A 13 7.85 -5.06 -37.87
C GLN A 13 8.02 -4.21 -36.61
N CYS A 14 7.20 -4.58 -35.64
CA CYS A 14 7.05 -4.04 -34.31
C CYS A 14 8.25 -4.41 -33.44
N VAL A 15 8.91 -3.41 -32.84
CA VAL A 15 9.51 -3.53 -31.51
C VAL A 15 9.32 -2.20 -30.81
N ILE A 16 8.10 -1.92 -30.35
CA ILE A 16 7.88 -0.88 -29.36
C ILE A 16 8.00 -1.55 -27.99
N ILE A 17 9.23 -1.66 -27.50
CA ILE A 17 9.44 -1.75 -26.05
C ILE A 17 9.14 -0.34 -25.54
N PHE A 18 7.86 -0.05 -25.27
CA PHE A 18 7.53 1.10 -24.43
C PHE A 18 7.95 0.69 -23.03
N SER A 19 9.23 0.86 -22.74
CA SER A 19 9.72 0.93 -21.39
C SER A 19 9.00 2.12 -20.76
N LEU A 20 7.90 1.82 -20.06
CA LEU A 20 7.45 2.66 -18.96
C LEU A 20 8.59 2.62 -17.95
N THR A 21 9.59 3.46 -18.20
CA THR A 21 10.43 3.97 -17.14
C THR A 21 9.45 4.59 -16.15
N MET A 22 9.19 3.83 -15.09
CA MET A 22 8.69 4.39 -13.84
C MET A 22 9.59 5.58 -13.58
N ASP A 23 9.02 6.76 -13.77
CA ASP A 23 9.73 8.00 -13.60
C ASP A 23 10.26 8.02 -12.15
N GLU A 24 11.58 7.90 -11.98
CA GLU A 24 12.27 8.06 -10.70
C GLU A 24 11.92 9.41 -10.03
N ARG A 25 11.23 10.32 -10.73
CA ARG A 25 10.68 11.56 -10.19
C ARG A 25 9.39 11.40 -9.38
N LYS A 26 8.62 10.30 -9.48
CA LYS A 26 7.41 10.10 -8.66
C LYS A 26 7.71 9.58 -7.25
N THR A 27 8.83 8.89 -7.03
CA THR A 27 9.31 8.58 -5.67
C THR A 27 9.88 9.80 -4.95
N LYS A 28 10.23 10.87 -5.69
CA LYS A 28 10.56 12.20 -5.14
C LYS A 28 9.34 13.01 -4.70
N GLN A 29 8.12 12.54 -4.94
CA GLN A 29 6.88 13.13 -4.42
C GLN A 29 6.40 12.44 -3.14
N LEU A 30 7.31 12.29 -2.18
CA LEU A 30 7.09 12.51 -0.76
C LEU A 30 8.50 12.61 -0.18
N GLY A 31 9.05 13.81 -0.05
CA GLY A 31 10.27 14.08 0.72
C GLY A 31 10.08 13.84 2.23
N LYS A 32 9.31 12.82 2.59
CA LYS A 32 8.90 12.42 3.93
C LYS A 32 9.25 10.94 4.05
N SER A 33 10.30 10.64 4.79
CA SER A 33 10.60 9.28 5.21
C SER A 33 9.77 8.92 6.43
N ILE A 34 9.52 7.63 6.61
CA ILE A 34 8.97 7.10 7.86
C ILE A 34 10.11 7.12 8.89
N PRO A 35 9.91 7.67 10.10
CA PRO A 35 10.94 7.64 11.12
C PRO A 35 11.38 6.19 11.41
N PRO A 36 12.69 5.91 11.57
CA PRO A 36 13.18 4.54 11.73
C PRO A 36 12.60 3.78 12.93
N ASP A 37 12.14 4.50 13.96
CA ASP A 37 11.52 3.96 15.16
C ASP A 37 9.98 3.88 15.06
N THR A 38 9.42 4.05 13.86
CA THR A 38 7.97 3.96 13.61
C THR A 38 7.62 2.63 12.94
N GLY A 39 6.80 1.82 13.63
CA GLY A 39 6.14 0.64 13.09
C GLY A 39 4.80 1.00 12.46
N ILE A 40 4.40 0.24 11.44
CA ILE A 40 3.16 0.42 10.71
C ILE A 40 2.39 -0.88 10.72
N VAL A 41 1.14 -0.84 11.16
CA VAL A 41 0.22 -1.97 11.08
C VAL A 41 -0.80 -1.66 9.99
N LEU A 42 -0.75 -2.37 8.87
CA LEU A 42 -1.76 -2.28 7.81
C LEU A 42 -2.93 -3.19 8.16
N VAL A 43 -4.13 -2.64 8.25
CA VAL A 43 -5.30 -3.40 8.74
C VAL A 43 -6.37 -3.54 7.66
N ASP A 44 -6.78 -4.77 7.38
CA ASP A 44 -8.02 -5.04 6.64
C ASP A 44 -9.03 -5.85 7.50
N HIS A 45 -10.13 -6.32 6.90
CA HIS A 45 -11.12 -7.13 7.62
C HIS A 45 -10.62 -8.54 7.96
N GLY A 46 -9.66 -9.06 7.19
CA GLY A 46 -9.41 -10.47 7.02
C GLY A 46 -10.45 -11.13 6.10
N SER A 47 -10.11 -12.32 5.63
CA SER A 47 -10.96 -13.14 4.79
C SER A 47 -10.84 -14.60 5.21
N LYS A 48 -11.92 -15.35 5.01
CA LYS A 48 -11.89 -16.82 5.09
C LYS A 48 -11.11 -17.45 3.92
N LEU A 49 -10.95 -16.71 2.83
CA LEU A 49 -10.11 -17.12 1.71
C LEU A 49 -8.66 -16.68 1.99
N GLU A 50 -7.79 -17.64 2.27
CA GLU A 50 -6.39 -17.42 2.60
C GLU A 50 -5.65 -16.59 1.54
N ALA A 51 -5.90 -16.85 0.26
CA ALA A 51 -5.30 -16.08 -0.84
C ALA A 51 -5.63 -14.58 -0.79
N ALA A 52 -6.74 -14.18 -0.18
CA ALA A 52 -7.06 -12.77 0.01
C ALA A 52 -6.23 -12.13 1.13
N ASN A 53 -5.90 -12.89 2.18
CA ASN A 53 -5.06 -12.40 3.28
C ASN A 53 -3.60 -12.23 2.82
N LEU A 54 -3.09 -13.16 2.00
CA LEU A 54 -1.75 -13.07 1.41
C LEU A 54 -1.54 -11.78 0.58
N MET A 55 -2.60 -11.24 -0.04
CA MET A 55 -2.49 -9.97 -0.75
C MET A 55 -2.13 -8.80 0.18
N LEU A 56 -2.61 -8.79 1.42
CA LEU A 56 -2.24 -7.75 2.38
C LEU A 56 -0.77 -7.90 2.82
N GLU A 57 -0.29 -9.12 2.96
CA GLU A 57 1.13 -9.40 3.24
C GLU A 57 2.03 -8.89 2.11
N GLU A 58 1.65 -9.13 0.86
CA GLU A 58 2.36 -8.62 -0.32
C GLU A 58 2.39 -7.10 -0.36
N VAL A 59 1.27 -6.45 -0.02
CA VAL A 59 1.18 -4.98 0.10
C VAL A 59 2.11 -4.47 1.20
N ALA A 60 2.10 -5.10 2.39
CA ALA A 60 2.95 -4.71 3.51
C ALA A 60 4.44 -4.81 3.15
N LYS A 61 4.85 -5.92 2.51
CA LYS A 61 6.21 -6.13 2.05
C LYS A 61 6.62 -5.10 0.99
N SER A 62 5.80 -4.92 -0.04
CA SER A 62 6.08 -3.95 -1.11
C SER A 62 6.18 -2.52 -0.57
N PHE A 63 5.31 -2.15 0.37
CA PHE A 63 5.36 -0.85 1.03
C PHE A 63 6.62 -0.68 1.88
N ALA A 64 7.01 -1.71 2.65
CA ALA A 64 8.25 -1.69 3.43
C ALA A 64 9.49 -1.47 2.54
N GLU A 65 9.58 -2.19 1.41
CA GLU A 65 10.66 -2.05 0.43
C GLU A 65 10.68 -0.63 -0.18
N ALA A 66 9.53 -0.12 -0.60
CA ALA A 66 9.41 1.22 -1.16
C ALA A 66 9.78 2.34 -0.16
N MET A 67 9.60 2.08 1.15
CA MET A 67 9.94 3.00 2.23
C MET A 67 11.33 2.74 2.85
N GLY A 68 12.21 2.02 2.15
CA GLY A 68 13.60 1.82 2.57
C GLY A 68 13.79 0.82 3.71
N GLY A 69 12.91 -0.20 3.79
CA GLY A 69 12.97 -1.25 4.80
C GLY A 69 12.26 -0.90 6.11
N ALA A 70 11.21 -0.09 6.05
CA ALA A 70 10.41 0.28 7.23
C ALA A 70 9.83 -0.94 7.96
N ILE A 71 9.52 -0.78 9.25
CA ILE A 71 8.81 -1.80 10.03
C ILE A 71 7.33 -1.74 9.64
N VAL A 72 6.88 -2.74 8.89
CA VAL A 72 5.49 -2.86 8.41
C VAL A 72 5.02 -4.27 8.69
N GLU A 73 3.86 -4.39 9.34
CA GLU A 73 3.19 -5.64 9.66
C GLU A 73 1.76 -5.60 9.11
N PRO A 74 1.29 -6.66 8.42
CA PRO A 74 -0.12 -6.81 8.09
C PRO A 74 -0.92 -7.21 9.34
N ALA A 75 -2.20 -6.91 9.36
CA ALA A 75 -3.13 -7.36 10.40
C ALA A 75 -4.56 -7.47 9.88
N HIS A 76 -5.32 -8.36 10.49
CA HIS A 76 -6.72 -8.60 10.17
C HIS A 76 -7.60 -8.34 11.40
N MET A 77 -8.80 -7.81 11.15
CA MET A 77 -9.71 -7.44 12.24
C MET A 77 -10.37 -8.64 12.92
N GLU A 78 -10.86 -9.62 12.15
CA GLU A 78 -11.73 -10.66 12.73
C GLU A 78 -11.63 -12.05 12.08
N LEU A 79 -11.29 -12.14 10.79
CA LEU A 79 -11.42 -13.41 10.03
C LEU A 79 -10.12 -14.18 9.85
N ALA A 80 -8.98 -13.59 10.20
CA ALA A 80 -7.67 -14.17 9.96
C ALA A 80 -6.65 -13.67 10.99
N GLU A 81 -5.50 -14.32 11.01
CA GLU A 81 -4.32 -13.91 11.75
C GLU A 81 -3.27 -13.41 10.75
N PRO A 82 -2.40 -12.46 11.13
CA PRO A 82 -2.23 -11.93 12.48
C PRO A 82 -3.30 -10.90 12.89
N THR A 83 -3.71 -10.91 14.17
CA THR A 83 -4.57 -9.85 14.73
C THR A 83 -3.82 -8.51 14.83
N ILE A 84 -4.57 -7.41 14.95
CA ILE A 84 -4.01 -6.07 15.23
C ILE A 84 -3.08 -6.09 16.46
N ALA A 85 -3.43 -6.83 17.51
CA ALA A 85 -2.62 -6.90 18.72
C ALA A 85 -1.28 -7.62 18.50
N GLN A 86 -1.28 -8.70 17.71
CA GLN A 86 -0.05 -9.42 17.36
C GLN A 86 0.86 -8.59 16.45
N ALA A 87 0.30 -7.93 15.44
CA ALA A 87 1.07 -7.06 14.55
C ALA A 87 1.65 -5.84 15.29
N PHE A 88 0.90 -5.29 16.26
CA PHE A 88 1.36 -4.22 17.14
C PHE A 88 2.55 -4.68 18.00
N GLU A 89 2.47 -5.86 18.60
CA GLU A 89 3.54 -6.48 19.37
C GLU A 89 4.78 -6.77 18.51
N ALA A 90 4.60 -7.34 17.32
CA ALA A 90 5.68 -7.60 16.36
C ALA A 90 6.41 -6.31 15.93
N CYS A 91 5.68 -5.20 15.74
CA CYS A 91 6.31 -3.90 15.49
C CYS A 91 7.24 -3.48 16.64
N ILE A 92 6.82 -3.67 17.90
CA ILE A 92 7.62 -3.34 19.09
C ILE A 92 8.85 -4.24 19.19
N GLU A 93 8.68 -5.55 18.97
CA GLU A 93 9.78 -6.52 18.98
C GLU A 93 10.85 -6.19 17.93
N ARG A 94 10.44 -5.61 16.79
CA ARG A 94 11.33 -5.08 15.75
C ARG A 94 11.94 -3.71 16.07
N GLY A 95 11.64 -3.14 17.24
CA GLY A 95 12.27 -1.92 17.75
C GLY A 95 11.43 -0.64 17.60
N ALA A 96 10.17 -0.73 17.17
CA ALA A 96 9.31 0.44 17.07
C ALA A 96 9.01 1.05 18.45
N ARG A 97 9.07 2.39 18.54
CA ARG A 97 8.67 3.20 19.70
C ARG A 97 7.40 4.02 19.43
N ARG A 98 7.03 4.13 18.16
CA ARG A 98 5.76 4.69 17.69
C ARG A 98 5.09 3.70 16.75
N ILE A 99 3.78 3.53 16.86
CA ILE A 99 3.02 2.67 15.93
C ILE A 99 1.92 3.47 15.23
N VAL A 100 1.88 3.36 13.91
CA VAL A 100 0.79 3.86 13.07
C VAL A 100 -0.07 2.69 12.66
N VAL A 101 -1.32 2.64 13.11
CA VAL A 101 -2.29 1.66 12.63
C VAL A 101 -3.06 2.28 11.47
N GLN A 102 -2.85 1.75 10.27
CA GLN A 102 -3.36 2.32 9.02
C GLN A 102 -4.43 1.39 8.42
N PRO A 103 -5.70 1.79 8.43
CA PRO A 103 -6.75 1.03 7.76
C PRO A 103 -6.53 0.97 6.25
N TYR A 104 -6.45 -0.24 5.70
CA TYR A 104 -6.35 -0.54 4.27
C TYR A 104 -7.75 -0.69 3.66
N PHE A 105 -8.56 0.37 3.77
CA PHE A 105 -9.94 0.41 3.26
C PHE A 105 -10.14 1.57 2.28
N LEU A 106 -10.91 1.33 1.22
CA LEU A 106 -11.26 2.37 0.23
C LEU A 106 -12.36 3.33 0.72
N SER A 107 -13.06 3.00 1.80
CA SER A 107 -14.18 3.80 2.30
C SER A 107 -14.20 3.86 3.82
N PRO A 108 -14.56 5.01 4.41
CA PRO A 108 -14.80 5.09 5.84
C PRO A 108 -16.05 4.30 6.23
N GLY A 109 -16.01 3.67 7.39
CA GLY A 109 -17.11 2.88 7.92
C GLY A 109 -16.99 2.71 9.43
N ARG A 110 -17.92 1.96 10.02
CA ARG A 110 -17.89 1.64 11.46
C ARG A 110 -16.54 1.06 11.88
N HIS A 111 -16.00 0.15 11.06
CA HIS A 111 -14.75 -0.54 11.34
C HIS A 111 -13.55 0.41 11.45
N SER A 112 -13.34 1.32 10.50
CA SER A 112 -12.24 2.29 10.57
C SER A 112 -12.41 3.36 11.64
N ARG A 113 -13.65 3.73 12.00
CA ARG A 113 -13.92 4.84 12.93
C ARG A 113 -14.10 4.43 14.39
N VAL A 114 -14.48 3.18 14.64
CA VAL A 114 -14.85 2.71 15.98
C VAL A 114 -14.05 1.48 16.36
N ASP A 115 -14.09 0.43 15.55
CA ASP A 115 -13.56 -0.86 15.95
C ASP A 115 -12.03 -0.88 15.95
N ILE A 116 -11.37 -0.42 14.87
CA ILE A 116 -9.91 -0.35 14.81
C ILE A 116 -9.35 0.54 15.93
N PRO A 117 -9.82 1.79 16.15
CA PRO A 117 -9.36 2.60 17.27
C PRO A 117 -9.49 1.93 18.64
N ARG A 118 -10.61 1.24 18.90
CA ARG A 118 -10.81 0.51 20.15
C ARG A 118 -9.81 -0.65 20.30
N ILE A 119 -9.69 -1.50 19.28
CA ILE A 119 -8.79 -2.67 19.31
C ILE A 119 -7.32 -2.21 19.43
N THR A 120 -6.94 -1.13 18.73
CA THR A 120 -5.60 -0.54 18.85
C THR A 120 -5.34 -0.02 20.26
N ALA A 121 -6.30 0.67 20.89
CA ALA A 121 -6.14 1.14 22.27
C ALA A 121 -5.98 -0.02 23.26
N GLU A 122 -6.73 -1.11 23.08
CA GLU A 122 -6.60 -2.34 23.88
C GLU A 122 -5.22 -3.00 23.71
N ALA A 123 -4.72 -3.08 22.48
CA ALA A 123 -3.38 -3.59 22.20
C ALA A 123 -2.29 -2.71 22.83
N ALA A 124 -2.39 -1.39 22.66
CA ALA A 124 -1.43 -0.44 23.19
C ALA A 124 -1.37 -0.42 24.73
N ALA A 125 -2.50 -0.65 25.41
CA ALA A 125 -2.56 -0.70 26.87
C ALA A 125 -1.68 -1.79 27.50
N ARG A 126 -1.21 -2.77 26.72
CA ARG A 126 -0.28 -3.82 27.14
C ARG A 126 1.18 -3.34 27.22
N PHE A 127 1.51 -2.16 26.69
CA PHE A 127 2.88 -1.68 26.56
C PHE A 127 3.04 -0.25 27.09
N GLU A 128 3.95 -0.06 28.03
CA GLU A 128 4.27 1.27 28.56
C GLU A 128 5.20 2.05 27.62
N GLY A 129 4.95 3.35 27.47
CA GLY A 129 5.85 4.26 26.74
C GLY A 129 5.84 4.14 25.21
N ILE A 130 4.90 3.39 24.63
CA ILE A 130 4.71 3.29 23.17
C ILE A 130 3.68 4.33 22.71
N ALA A 131 4.10 5.23 21.83
CA ALA A 131 3.17 6.16 21.20
C ALA A 131 2.40 5.44 20.07
N TYR A 132 1.12 5.76 19.88
CA TYR A 132 0.38 5.24 18.74
C TYR A 132 -0.59 6.26 18.14
N VAL A 133 -0.95 6.05 16.88
CA VAL A 133 -1.98 6.80 16.16
C VAL A 133 -2.70 5.87 15.19
N VAL A 134 -3.98 6.12 14.97
CA VAL A 134 -4.77 5.46 13.93
C VAL A 134 -4.97 6.42 12.77
N GLY A 135 -4.59 5.99 11.56
CA GLY A 135 -4.76 6.76 10.34
C GLY A 135 -6.21 6.72 9.82
N GLU A 136 -6.53 7.66 8.93
CA GLU A 136 -7.77 7.57 8.14
C GLU A 136 -7.64 6.46 7.09
N PRO A 137 -8.73 5.77 6.71
CA PRO A 137 -8.72 4.84 5.59
C PRO A 137 -8.30 5.54 4.30
N LEU A 138 -7.80 4.77 3.31
CA LEU A 138 -7.28 5.28 2.03
C LEU A 138 -8.25 6.25 1.35
N GLY A 139 -9.54 5.92 1.35
CA GLY A 139 -10.59 6.84 0.93
C GLY A 139 -10.45 7.33 -0.52
N VAL A 140 -10.93 8.55 -0.76
CA VAL A 140 -10.86 9.20 -2.07
C VAL A 140 -9.53 9.92 -2.20
N ASP A 141 -8.65 9.42 -3.06
CA ASP A 141 -7.35 10.02 -3.35
C ASP A 141 -7.10 10.04 -4.86
N ALA A 142 -6.55 11.14 -5.39
CA ALA A 142 -6.29 11.31 -6.82
C ALA A 142 -5.30 10.27 -7.37
N ASN A 143 -4.42 9.72 -6.54
CA ASN A 143 -3.50 8.64 -6.92
C ASN A 143 -4.23 7.33 -7.23
N MET A 144 -5.45 7.14 -6.70
CA MET A 144 -6.27 5.97 -7.03
C MET A 144 -6.75 5.99 -8.48
N ASN A 145 -6.94 7.16 -9.07
CA ASN A 145 -7.35 7.28 -10.47
C ASN A 145 -6.36 6.60 -11.42
N ALA A 146 -5.06 6.68 -11.13
CA ALA A 146 -4.04 6.04 -11.95
C ALA A 146 -4.13 4.51 -11.90
N ILE A 147 -4.39 3.95 -10.71
CA ILE A 147 -4.55 2.50 -10.53
C ILE A 147 -5.85 2.02 -11.18
N ILE A 148 -6.95 2.74 -11.00
CA ILE A 148 -8.24 2.44 -11.62
C ILE A 148 -8.13 2.44 -13.14
N LEU A 149 -7.56 3.51 -13.72
CA LEU A 149 -7.39 3.62 -15.16
C LEU A 149 -6.54 2.46 -15.71
N ARG A 150 -5.44 2.10 -15.04
CA ARG A 150 -4.62 0.96 -15.45
C ARG A 150 -5.43 -0.34 -15.52
N ARG A 151 -6.23 -0.65 -14.49
CA ARG A 151 -7.07 -1.86 -14.46
C ARG A 151 -8.16 -1.84 -15.54
N ILE A 152 -8.73 -0.68 -15.85
CA ILE A 152 -9.72 -0.55 -16.94
C ILE A 152 -9.08 -0.87 -18.28
N LEU A 153 -7.91 -0.29 -18.58
CA LEU A 153 -7.21 -0.52 -19.84
C LEU A 153 -6.79 -1.98 -19.98
N GLU A 154 -6.23 -2.59 -18.93
CA GLU A 154 -5.89 -4.02 -18.89
C GLU A 154 -7.09 -4.95 -19.17
N ALA A 155 -8.31 -4.52 -18.85
CA ALA A 155 -9.54 -5.31 -19.07
C ALA A 155 -10.17 -5.08 -20.46
N MET A 156 -9.76 -4.02 -21.16
CA MET A 156 -10.23 -3.70 -22.52
C MET A 156 -9.35 -4.34 -23.61
N ASP A 157 -8.14 -4.75 -23.25
CA ASP A 157 -7.19 -5.50 -24.08
C ASP A 157 -7.46 -7.02 -24.02
#